data_AF-A0AAU3SDG5-F1
#
_entry.id   AF-A0AAU3SDG5-F1
#
_cell.length_a   1.000
_cell.length_b   1.000
_cell.length_c   1.000
_cell.angle_alpha   90.00
_cell.angle_beta   90.00
_cell.angle_gamma   90.00
#
_symmetry.space_group_name_H-M   'P 1'
#
loop_
_entity.id
_entity.type
_entity.pdbx_description
1 polymer ?
#
loop_
_entity_poly.entity_id
_entity_poly.type
_entity_poly.pdbx_seq_one_letter_code
_entity_poly.pdbx_strand_id
1 'polypeptide(L)'
;MELSDPAASRAVLIGVHSYRALAALPAVENNLRGLSGLFMDESVWGLTGENCTVLLQPGSAAEVLDTIEKASRQATDTLVVYFAGHGLIDPYSDELYLALTDSPAEGRLDRSLRFEDLRRVLIGRSVRCPRRVLILDCCWSGRALAGGMAGRQDVAKRARVRDACVLTATDGTQQAWAPIGEPYTAFTGELVRVLSEGVDVDSSLLDMEILYQALLLGLEAKRRPLPQQRNMNMSGRICLARNRKRLHEATLSVSPREYRQVRADVGQMASLRRIVAARAVFATITVLSLAIAVWIYAFQFDVLSEESLIALSPTWFVPLMVGSTGLISLQVSNNWLRWQEDHQRLSGERKRLPWIQMPLFTAIVTALLSAGLMWLFFDFFFPSL
;
A
#
# COMPACT_ATOMS: atom_id res chain seq x y z
N MET A 1 9.83 -6.79 20.70
CA MET A 1 10.32 -6.74 19.30
C MET A 1 9.28 -6.01 18.50
N GLU A 2 9.70 -5.07 17.65
CA GLU A 2 8.80 -4.27 16.83
C GLU A 2 9.11 -4.54 15.37
N LEU A 3 8.07 -4.56 14.54
CA LEU A 3 8.22 -4.64 13.09
C LEU A 3 8.89 -3.35 12.59
N SER A 4 9.80 -3.48 11.63
CA SER A 4 10.34 -2.34 10.90
C SER A 4 9.22 -1.48 10.31
N ASP A 5 9.20 -0.19 10.62
CA ASP A 5 8.14 0.74 10.22
C ASP A 5 8.06 0.83 8.69
N PRO A 6 6.96 0.39 8.05
CA PRO A 6 6.86 0.38 6.59
C PRO A 6 6.89 1.76 5.94
N ALA A 7 6.45 2.81 6.64
CA ALA A 7 6.46 4.19 6.12
C ALA A 7 7.88 4.77 6.11
N ALA A 8 8.67 4.44 7.14
CA ALA A 8 10.05 4.88 7.34
C ALA A 8 11.10 3.93 6.73
N SER A 9 10.68 2.79 6.18
CA SER A 9 11.56 1.78 5.58
C SER A 9 11.59 1.87 4.06
N ARG A 10 12.67 1.39 3.44
CA ARG A 10 12.80 1.24 1.99
C ARG A 10 13.33 -0.14 1.63
N ALA A 11 12.83 -0.69 0.54
CA ALA A 11 13.37 -1.90 -0.08
C ALA A 11 13.80 -1.60 -1.53
N VAL A 12 14.96 -2.11 -1.92
CA VAL A 12 15.46 -2.10 -3.29
C VAL A 12 15.72 -3.53 -3.72
N LEU A 13 14.93 -4.04 -4.66
CA LEU A 13 15.01 -5.39 -5.19
C LEU A 13 15.62 -5.36 -6.59
N ILE A 14 16.86 -5.84 -6.72
CA ILE A 14 17.62 -5.83 -7.98
C ILE A 14 17.70 -7.26 -8.50
N GLY A 15 17.38 -7.45 -9.78
CA GLY A 15 17.49 -8.77 -10.40
C GLY A 15 17.97 -8.71 -11.83
N VAL A 16 18.90 -9.60 -12.17
CA VAL A 16 19.42 -9.77 -13.52
C VAL A 16 19.13 -11.21 -13.96
N HIS A 17 18.24 -11.37 -14.94
CA HIS A 17 17.73 -12.67 -15.39
C HIS A 17 18.19 -13.04 -16.80
N SER A 18 18.68 -12.09 -17.60
CA SER A 18 19.20 -12.33 -18.95
C SER A 18 20.55 -11.66 -19.13
N TYR A 19 21.49 -12.36 -19.75
CA TYR A 19 22.87 -11.96 -19.90
C TYR A 19 23.33 -12.15 -21.33
N ARG A 20 24.24 -11.30 -21.81
CA ARG A 20 24.83 -11.46 -23.15
C ARG A 20 25.88 -12.57 -23.20
N ALA A 21 26.67 -12.72 -22.13
CA ALA A 21 27.81 -13.63 -22.08
C ALA A 21 27.71 -14.70 -20.98
N LEU A 22 26.68 -14.66 -20.13
CA LEU A 22 26.47 -15.63 -19.04
C LEU A 22 25.16 -16.40 -19.27
N ALA A 23 24.97 -17.49 -18.52
CA ALA A 23 23.73 -18.26 -18.58
C ALA A 23 22.55 -17.44 -18.05
N ALA A 24 21.39 -17.50 -18.72
CA ALA A 24 20.17 -16.86 -18.25
C ALA A 24 19.64 -17.48 -16.94
N LEU A 25 18.99 -16.67 -16.13
CA LEU A 25 18.37 -17.03 -14.85
C LEU A 25 16.91 -16.55 -14.82
N PRO A 26 16.01 -17.11 -15.66
CA PRO A 26 14.65 -16.61 -15.83
C PRO A 26 13.83 -16.55 -14.52
N ALA A 27 14.11 -17.44 -13.56
CA ALA A 27 13.48 -17.45 -12.25
C ALA A 27 13.70 -16.14 -11.45
N VAL A 28 14.74 -15.36 -11.75
CA VAL A 28 15.02 -14.09 -11.08
C VAL A 28 13.92 -13.05 -11.31
N GLU A 29 13.26 -13.05 -12.46
CA GLU A 29 12.11 -12.14 -12.68
C GLU A 29 10.97 -12.46 -11.71
N ASN A 30 10.66 -13.74 -11.54
CA ASN A 30 9.63 -14.21 -10.61
C ASN A 30 10.04 -13.94 -9.15
N ASN A 31 11.31 -14.08 -8.80
CA ASN A 31 11.83 -13.74 -7.48
C ASN A 31 11.46 -12.30 -7.10
N LEU A 32 11.76 -11.33 -7.98
CA LEU A 32 11.45 -9.93 -7.72
C LEU A 32 9.95 -9.71 -7.56
N ARG A 33 9.13 -10.28 -8.45
CA ARG A 33 7.67 -10.17 -8.41
C ARG A 33 7.09 -10.75 -7.11
N GLY A 34 7.54 -11.93 -6.70
CA GLY A 34 7.10 -12.60 -5.48
C GLY A 34 7.49 -11.84 -4.22
N LEU A 35 8.76 -11.42 -4.12
CA LEU A 35 9.26 -10.66 -2.98
C LEU A 35 8.66 -9.26 -2.89
N SER A 36 8.52 -8.53 -4.00
CA SER A 36 7.89 -7.22 -4.00
C SER A 36 6.44 -7.31 -3.52
N GLY A 37 5.70 -8.31 -4.02
CA GLY A 37 4.32 -8.58 -3.59
C GLY A 37 4.22 -8.83 -2.09
N LEU A 38 5.10 -9.68 -1.55
CA LEU A 38 5.13 -9.98 -0.11
C LEU A 38 5.57 -8.77 0.72
N PHE A 39 6.56 -7.99 0.29
CA PHE A 39 7.00 -6.81 1.03
C PHE A 39 5.93 -5.71 1.07
N MET A 40 5.10 -5.59 0.03
CA MET A 40 3.99 -4.64 0.00
C MET A 40 2.72 -5.14 0.70
N ASP A 41 2.64 -6.44 1.00
CA ASP A 41 1.47 -7.02 1.68
C ASP A 41 1.42 -6.62 3.16
N GLU A 42 0.32 -5.99 3.58
CA GLU A 42 0.10 -5.51 4.95
C GLU A 42 0.18 -6.64 6.01
N SER A 43 -0.17 -7.87 5.63
CA SER A 43 -0.07 -9.03 6.52
C SER A 43 1.34 -9.59 6.65
N VAL A 44 2.31 -9.09 5.86
CA VAL A 44 3.73 -9.43 5.94
C VAL A 44 4.50 -8.22 6.46
N TRP A 45 4.75 -7.22 5.63
CA TRP A 45 5.47 -6.00 6.00
C TRP A 45 4.60 -4.76 5.81
N GLY A 46 4.08 -4.54 4.60
CA GLY A 46 3.16 -3.45 4.28
C GLY A 46 3.86 -2.21 3.72
N LEU A 47 4.97 -2.37 3.00
CA LEU A 47 5.58 -1.26 2.27
C LEU A 47 4.60 -0.69 1.24
N THR A 48 4.58 0.63 1.08
CA THR A 48 3.90 1.23 -0.06
C THR A 48 4.70 0.97 -1.34
N GLY A 49 4.04 1.08 -2.50
CA GLY A 49 4.72 0.94 -3.80
C GLY A 49 5.88 1.94 -3.97
N GLU A 50 5.77 3.14 -3.40
CA GLU A 50 6.85 4.15 -3.42
C GLU A 50 8.05 3.76 -2.54
N ASN A 51 7.85 2.89 -1.56
CA ASN A 51 8.87 2.44 -0.62
C ASN A 51 9.52 1.09 -1.04
N CYS A 52 9.03 0.45 -2.11
CA CYS A 52 9.55 -0.80 -2.65
C CYS A 52 9.95 -0.63 -4.12
N THR A 53 11.23 -0.36 -4.36
CA THR A 53 11.77 -0.17 -5.71
C THR A 53 12.23 -1.50 -6.29
N VAL A 54 11.72 -1.86 -7.47
CA VAL A 54 12.17 -3.03 -8.23
C VAL A 54 13.01 -2.59 -9.43
N LEU A 55 14.24 -3.09 -9.52
CA LEU A 55 15.19 -2.81 -10.59
C LEU A 55 15.49 -4.12 -11.35
N LEU A 56 14.69 -4.38 -12.39
CA LEU A 56 14.82 -5.56 -13.24
C LEU A 56 15.71 -5.24 -14.44
N GLN A 57 16.76 -6.04 -14.67
CA GLN A 57 17.74 -5.85 -15.75
C GLN A 57 18.36 -4.43 -15.78
N PRO A 58 18.96 -3.95 -14.68
CA PRO A 58 19.65 -2.66 -14.67
C PRO A 58 20.66 -2.55 -15.83
N GLY A 59 20.69 -1.37 -16.44
CA GLY A 59 21.57 -1.06 -17.57
C GLY A 59 23.01 -0.78 -17.15
N SER A 60 23.27 -0.41 -15.88
CA SER A 60 24.62 -0.12 -15.41
C SER A 60 24.80 -0.27 -13.90
N ALA A 61 26.06 -0.38 -13.46
CA ALA A 61 26.41 -0.36 -12.04
C ALA A 61 26.05 0.99 -11.38
N ALA A 62 26.20 2.10 -12.10
CA ALA A 62 25.83 3.42 -11.61
C ALA A 62 24.34 3.52 -11.29
N GLU A 63 23.47 3.02 -12.17
CA GLU A 63 22.02 2.98 -11.95
C GLU A 63 21.65 2.22 -10.66
N VAL A 64 22.29 1.07 -10.41
CA VAL A 64 22.08 0.29 -9.19
C VAL A 64 22.52 1.09 -7.96
N LEU A 65 23.73 1.65 -7.99
CA LEU A 65 24.29 2.41 -6.86
C LEU A 65 23.47 3.67 -6.56
N ASP A 66 23.08 4.44 -7.58
CA ASP A 66 22.26 5.64 -7.44
C ASP A 66 20.88 5.33 -6.86
N THR A 67 20.29 4.20 -7.27
CA THR A 67 19.01 3.72 -6.73
C THR A 67 19.11 3.37 -5.25
N ILE A 68 20.16 2.63 -4.87
CA ILE A 68 20.41 2.28 -3.47
C ILE A 68 20.71 3.54 -2.64
N GLU A 69 21.49 4.48 -3.17
CA GLU A 69 21.80 5.73 -2.47
C GLU A 69 20.57 6.64 -2.31
N LYS A 70 19.67 6.68 -3.29
CA LYS A 70 18.39 7.37 -3.15
C LYS A 70 17.56 6.74 -2.04
N ALA A 71 17.42 5.42 -2.03
CA ALA A 71 16.67 4.71 -1.00
C ALA A 71 17.29 4.89 0.40
N SER A 72 18.63 4.86 0.50
CA SER A 72 19.34 4.99 1.78
C SER A 72 19.20 6.38 2.42
N ARG A 73 19.06 7.43 1.60
CA ARG A 73 18.76 8.80 2.06
C ARG A 73 17.32 8.96 2.57
N GLN A 74 16.40 8.14 2.05
CA GLN A 74 14.97 8.21 2.36
C GLN A 74 14.57 7.28 3.52
N ALA A 75 15.25 6.15 3.68
CA ALA A 75 15.02 5.23 4.79
C ALA A 75 15.49 5.84 6.11
N THR A 76 14.58 5.96 7.07
CA THR A 76 14.87 6.42 8.44
C THR A 76 14.75 5.29 9.47
N ASP A 77 14.09 4.19 9.14
CA ASP A 77 13.95 3.01 10.01
C ASP A 77 14.79 1.82 9.53
N THR A 78 14.45 1.25 8.36
CA THR A 78 15.11 0.05 7.83
C THR A 78 15.33 0.17 6.32
N LEU A 79 16.53 -0.19 5.85
CA LEU A 79 16.84 -0.36 4.44
C LEU A 79 17.08 -1.85 4.14
N VAL A 80 16.32 -2.41 3.20
CA VAL A 80 16.56 -3.76 2.65
C VAL A 80 17.06 -3.63 1.22
N VAL A 81 18.20 -4.23 0.91
CA VAL A 81 18.70 -4.39 -0.46
C VAL A 81 18.73 -5.88 -0.77
N TYR A 82 18.04 -6.27 -1.82
CA TYR A 82 18.05 -7.63 -2.35
C TYR A 82 18.70 -7.61 -3.73
N PHE A 83 19.63 -8.53 -3.98
CA PHE A 83 20.21 -8.75 -5.30
C PHE A 83 20.09 -10.22 -5.70
N ALA A 84 19.61 -10.48 -6.91
CA ALA A 84 19.61 -11.81 -7.52
C ALA A 84 20.22 -11.83 -8.92
N GLY A 85 21.10 -12.80 -9.16
CA GLY A 85 21.84 -12.94 -10.41
C GLY A 85 23.11 -13.78 -10.25
N HIS A 86 24.02 -13.70 -11.21
CA HIS A 86 25.37 -14.27 -11.05
C HIS A 86 26.25 -13.38 -10.18
N GLY A 87 27.10 -14.00 -9.37
CA GLY A 87 28.30 -13.34 -8.89
C GLY A 87 29.57 -13.91 -9.50
N LEU A 88 30.53 -13.01 -9.62
CA LEU A 88 31.81 -13.19 -10.28
C LEU A 88 32.90 -12.86 -9.28
N ILE A 89 33.98 -13.65 -9.28
CA ILE A 89 35.17 -13.36 -8.50
C ILE A 89 36.24 -12.88 -9.46
N ASP A 90 36.83 -11.72 -9.16
CA ASP A 90 37.97 -11.24 -9.91
C ASP A 90 39.18 -12.16 -9.63
N PRO A 91 39.82 -12.75 -10.65
CA PRO A 91 40.88 -13.75 -10.45
C PRO A 91 42.18 -13.15 -9.88
N TYR A 92 42.36 -11.83 -9.94
CA TYR A 92 43.58 -11.17 -9.49
C TYR A 92 43.46 -10.61 -8.07
N SER A 93 42.31 -10.03 -7.76
CA SER A 93 42.05 -9.36 -6.47
C SER A 93 41.24 -10.20 -5.49
N ASP A 94 40.64 -11.32 -5.94
CA ASP A 94 39.68 -12.16 -5.19
C ASP A 94 38.43 -11.37 -4.72
N GLU A 95 38.20 -10.20 -5.32
CA GLU A 95 37.05 -9.35 -5.00
C GLU A 95 35.75 -9.85 -5.63
N LEU A 96 34.65 -9.64 -4.92
CA LEU A 96 33.31 -9.99 -5.38
C LEU A 96 32.74 -8.91 -6.31
N TYR A 97 32.19 -9.37 -7.44
CA TYR A 97 31.42 -8.58 -8.37
C TYR A 97 30.04 -9.23 -8.56
N LEU A 98 29.02 -8.40 -8.70
CA LEU A 98 27.65 -8.78 -9.03
C LEU A 98 27.44 -8.57 -10.54
N ALA A 99 27.08 -9.62 -11.24
CA ALA A 99 26.97 -9.58 -12.70
C ALA A 99 25.72 -8.81 -13.15
N LEU A 100 25.91 -7.93 -14.13
CA LEU A 100 24.87 -7.21 -14.85
C LEU A 100 24.72 -7.78 -16.26
N THR A 101 23.75 -7.28 -17.03
CA THR A 101 23.41 -7.78 -18.37
C THR A 101 24.62 -7.93 -19.31
N ASP A 102 25.54 -6.96 -19.27
CA ASP A 102 26.73 -6.89 -20.13
C ASP A 102 28.02 -7.41 -19.46
N SER A 103 27.92 -8.00 -18.26
CA SER A 103 29.07 -8.63 -17.60
C SER A 103 29.69 -9.70 -18.52
N PRO A 104 31.01 -9.65 -18.75
CA PRO A 104 31.66 -10.63 -19.59
C PRO A 104 31.77 -11.99 -18.87
N ALA A 105 31.89 -13.06 -19.64
CA ALA A 105 32.23 -14.38 -19.11
C ALA A 105 33.68 -14.45 -18.61
N GLU A 106 34.58 -13.69 -19.26
CA GLU A 106 36.03 -13.69 -19.02
C GLU A 106 36.60 -12.29 -19.28
N GLY A 107 37.69 -11.94 -18.60
CA GLY A 107 38.36 -10.65 -18.75
C GLY A 107 37.92 -9.60 -17.72
N ARG A 108 37.97 -8.32 -18.11
CA ARG A 108 37.77 -7.18 -17.19
C ARG A 108 36.31 -7.09 -16.72
N LEU A 109 36.10 -7.00 -15.41
CA LEU A 109 34.76 -6.94 -14.79
C LEU A 109 34.19 -5.51 -14.69
N ASP A 110 34.61 -4.59 -15.56
CA ASP A 110 34.19 -3.17 -15.54
C ASP A 110 32.71 -2.95 -15.87
N ARG A 111 32.07 -3.93 -16.51
CA ARG A 111 30.62 -3.94 -16.78
C ARG A 111 29.80 -4.67 -15.72
N SER A 112 30.46 -5.12 -14.64
CA SER A 112 29.84 -5.73 -13.46
C SER A 112 29.81 -4.72 -12.31
N LEU A 113 28.95 -4.93 -11.34
CA LEU A 113 28.91 -4.11 -10.13
C LEU A 113 29.89 -4.65 -9.09
N ARG A 114 30.92 -3.88 -8.77
CA ARG A 114 31.85 -4.23 -7.69
C ARG A 114 31.13 -4.21 -6.35
N PHE A 115 31.22 -5.29 -5.57
CA PHE A 115 30.52 -5.41 -4.29
C PHE A 115 30.97 -4.35 -3.28
N GLU A 116 32.25 -3.99 -3.30
CA GLU A 116 32.82 -2.96 -2.43
C GLU A 116 32.15 -1.59 -2.64
N ASP A 117 31.75 -1.25 -3.86
CA ASP A 117 31.07 0.02 -4.15
C ASP A 117 29.64 0.00 -3.58
N LEU A 118 28.93 -1.12 -3.71
CA LEU A 118 27.63 -1.31 -3.05
C LEU A 118 27.78 -1.21 -1.52
N ARG A 119 28.79 -1.87 -0.95
CA ARG A 119 29.08 -1.80 0.49
C ARG A 119 29.30 -0.37 0.95
N ARG A 120 30.07 0.43 0.20
CA ARG A 120 30.33 1.84 0.52
C ARG A 120 29.07 2.68 0.56
N VAL A 121 28.13 2.44 -0.37
CA VAL A 121 26.81 3.10 -0.32
C VAL A 121 26.05 2.71 0.94
N LEU A 122 26.08 1.43 1.34
CA LEU A 122 25.38 0.93 2.54
C LEU A 122 25.98 1.39 3.87
N ILE A 123 27.26 1.76 3.93
CA ILE A 123 27.90 2.29 5.15
C ILE A 123 28.18 3.79 5.09
N GLY A 124 27.83 4.43 3.97
CA GLY A 124 28.11 5.83 3.70
C GLY A 124 27.37 6.78 4.64
N ARG A 125 27.84 8.03 4.70
CA ARG A 125 27.24 9.09 5.53
C ARG A 125 25.82 9.47 5.10
N SER A 126 25.42 9.13 3.87
CA SER A 126 24.07 9.35 3.34
C SER A 126 23.02 8.45 3.98
N VAL A 127 23.42 7.34 4.60
CA VAL A 127 22.52 6.37 5.20
C VAL A 127 22.02 6.87 6.55
N ARG A 128 20.72 7.14 6.65
CA ARG A 128 20.09 7.67 7.87
C ARG A 128 19.51 6.58 8.75
N CYS A 129 19.15 5.43 8.18
CA CYS A 129 18.49 4.37 8.92
C CYS A 129 19.47 3.60 9.85
N PRO A 130 19.00 3.22 11.05
CA PRO A 130 19.75 2.39 11.97
C PRO A 130 19.83 0.93 11.52
N ARG A 131 18.83 0.41 10.79
CA ARG A 131 18.76 -1.00 10.39
C ARG A 131 19.02 -1.17 8.90
N ARG A 132 19.90 -2.10 8.55
CA ARG A 132 20.32 -2.36 7.16
C ARG A 132 20.37 -3.86 6.94
N VAL A 133 19.73 -4.32 5.88
CA VAL A 133 19.69 -5.73 5.50
C VAL A 133 20.13 -5.85 4.05
N LEU A 134 21.09 -6.73 3.80
CA LEU A 134 21.55 -7.09 2.47
C LEU A 134 21.29 -8.57 2.24
N ILE A 135 20.44 -8.88 1.26
CA ILE A 135 20.10 -10.24 0.87
C ILE A 135 20.71 -10.51 -0.51
N LEU A 136 21.59 -11.50 -0.59
CA LEU A 136 22.31 -11.87 -1.79
C LEU A 136 21.88 -13.27 -2.25
N ASP A 137 21.01 -13.32 -3.25
CA ASP A 137 20.62 -14.55 -3.93
C ASP A 137 21.41 -14.72 -5.23
N CYS A 138 22.70 -14.95 -5.08
CA CYS A 138 23.60 -15.09 -6.20
C CYS A 138 24.37 -16.40 -6.20
N CYS A 139 24.46 -16.95 -7.40
CA CYS A 139 25.31 -18.09 -7.69
C CYS A 139 26.74 -17.59 -7.75
N TRP A 140 27.63 -18.13 -6.90
CA TRP A 140 29.05 -17.91 -7.11
C TRP A 140 29.50 -18.89 -8.17
N SER A 141 29.60 -18.38 -9.40
CA SER A 141 30.32 -19.10 -10.43
C SER A 141 31.78 -19.13 -10.01
N GLY A 142 32.18 -20.19 -9.32
CA GLY A 142 33.58 -20.51 -9.03
C GLY A 142 34.35 -20.86 -10.31
N ARG A 143 34.17 -20.11 -11.41
CA ARG A 143 35.17 -20.05 -12.49
C ARG A 143 36.36 -19.25 -11.96
N ALA A 144 37.06 -19.88 -11.02
CA ALA A 144 38.49 -19.71 -10.90
C ALA A 144 39.05 -20.03 -12.30
N LEU A 145 39.49 -19.00 -12.99
CA LEU A 145 40.51 -19.17 -14.01
C LEU A 145 41.65 -19.97 -13.33
N ALA A 146 41.91 -21.14 -13.89
CA ALA A 146 43.03 -22.04 -13.65
C ALA A 146 43.88 -21.82 -12.36
N GLY A 147 43.77 -22.76 -11.42
CA GLY A 147 44.91 -23.12 -10.57
C GLY A 147 45.02 -22.47 -9.20
N GLY A 148 44.07 -22.74 -8.29
CA GLY A 148 44.28 -22.43 -6.87
C GLY A 148 43.21 -23.02 -5.95
N MET A 149 43.56 -24.02 -5.15
CA MET A 149 42.68 -24.66 -4.15
C MET A 149 42.34 -23.75 -2.95
N ALA A 150 42.77 -22.49 -2.92
CA ALA A 150 42.74 -21.64 -1.72
C ALA A 150 41.57 -20.62 -1.63
N GLY A 151 40.75 -20.44 -2.68
CA GLY A 151 39.78 -19.34 -2.75
C GLY A 151 38.30 -19.69 -2.52
N ARG A 152 37.95 -20.94 -2.21
CA ARG A 152 36.55 -21.45 -2.26
C ARG A 152 35.76 -21.36 -0.95
N GLN A 153 36.31 -20.77 0.12
CA GLN A 153 35.66 -20.81 1.43
C GLN A 153 35.28 -19.41 1.93
N ASP A 154 33.98 -19.27 2.22
CA ASP A 154 33.36 -18.25 3.08
C ASP A 154 32.97 -16.93 2.38
N VAL A 155 31.95 -17.01 1.54
CA VAL A 155 31.30 -15.86 0.87
C VAL A 155 30.83 -14.83 1.89
N ALA A 156 30.26 -15.28 3.00
CA ALA A 156 29.84 -14.38 4.06
C ALA A 156 31.03 -13.65 4.71
N LYS A 157 32.27 -14.16 4.64
CA LYS A 157 33.46 -13.39 5.01
C LYS A 157 33.78 -12.28 4.01
N ARG A 158 33.39 -12.40 2.74
CA ARG A 158 33.63 -11.40 1.69
C ARG A 158 32.52 -10.35 1.65
N ALA A 159 31.28 -10.78 1.84
CA ALA A 159 30.11 -9.91 1.92
C ALA A 159 29.94 -9.26 3.31
N ARG A 160 31.00 -8.65 3.86
CA ARG A 160 30.94 -7.99 5.17
C ARG A 160 30.48 -6.55 5.03
N VAL A 161 29.39 -6.18 5.68
CA VAL A 161 28.91 -4.79 5.76
C VAL A 161 28.78 -4.43 7.23
N ARG A 162 29.45 -3.35 7.66
CA ARG A 162 29.38 -2.87 9.05
C ARG A 162 27.95 -2.38 9.33
N ASP A 163 27.43 -2.69 10.51
CA ASP A 163 26.11 -2.25 10.97
C ASP A 163 24.96 -2.73 10.05
N ALA A 164 25.12 -3.93 9.47
CA ALA A 164 24.13 -4.56 8.62
C ALA A 164 24.00 -6.07 8.91
N CYS A 165 22.81 -6.59 8.64
CA CYS A 165 22.56 -8.02 8.53
C CYS A 165 22.76 -8.45 7.07
N VAL A 166 23.67 -9.40 6.82
CA VAL A 166 23.91 -9.95 5.48
C VAL A 166 23.44 -11.40 5.45
N LEU A 167 22.56 -11.71 4.52
CA LEU A 167 22.02 -13.05 4.28
C LEU A 167 22.36 -13.47 2.85
N THR A 168 23.01 -14.62 2.68
CA THR A 168 23.46 -15.10 1.36
C THR A 168 22.93 -16.50 1.06
N ALA A 169 22.63 -16.77 -0.21
CA ALA A 169 22.01 -18.02 -0.65
C ALA A 169 22.90 -19.28 -0.61
N THR A 170 24.22 -19.14 -0.53
CA THR A 170 25.16 -20.27 -0.59
C THR A 170 26.34 -20.10 0.35
N ASP A 171 27.01 -21.21 0.66
CA ASP A 171 28.20 -21.28 1.51
C ASP A 171 29.55 -21.06 0.79
N GLY A 172 29.53 -20.69 -0.50
CA GLY A 172 30.73 -20.52 -1.32
C GLY A 172 31.24 -21.78 -2.01
N THR A 173 30.70 -22.95 -1.66
CA THR A 173 31.13 -24.23 -2.26
C THR A 173 30.16 -24.75 -3.33
N GLN A 174 28.90 -24.30 -3.30
CA GLN A 174 27.84 -24.76 -4.20
C GLN A 174 27.20 -23.60 -4.97
N GLN A 175 26.87 -23.86 -6.23
CA GLN A 175 26.20 -22.90 -7.12
C GLN A 175 24.77 -22.65 -6.59
N ALA A 176 24.35 -21.39 -6.47
CA ALA A 176 22.95 -21.11 -6.14
C ALA A 176 22.10 -21.72 -7.26
N TRP A 177 21.14 -22.54 -6.86
CA TRP A 177 20.45 -23.40 -7.80
C TRP A 177 19.17 -22.71 -8.22
N ALA A 178 18.96 -22.51 -9.52
CA ALA A 178 17.64 -22.27 -10.10
C ALA A 178 17.16 -23.60 -10.66
N PRO A 179 16.31 -24.37 -9.94
CA PRO A 179 15.83 -25.64 -10.43
C PRO A 179 15.02 -25.44 -11.70
N ILE A 180 15.27 -26.26 -12.72
CA ILE A 180 14.55 -26.16 -14.00
C ILE A 180 13.07 -26.42 -13.75
N GLY A 181 12.21 -25.50 -14.21
CA GLY A 181 10.76 -25.60 -14.08
C GLY A 181 10.18 -25.11 -12.76
N GLU A 182 11.01 -24.69 -11.79
CA GLU A 182 10.52 -24.03 -10.59
C GLU A 182 10.28 -22.53 -10.82
N PRO A 183 9.26 -21.95 -10.15
CA PRO A 183 8.94 -20.54 -10.33
C PRO A 183 10.03 -19.60 -9.79
N TYR A 184 10.78 -20.03 -8.77
CA TYR A 184 11.77 -19.21 -8.07
C TYR A 184 13.14 -19.90 -8.06
N THR A 185 14.19 -19.14 -7.78
CA THR A 185 15.49 -19.74 -7.38
C THR A 185 15.32 -20.51 -6.06
N ALA A 186 16.23 -21.45 -5.78
CA ALA A 186 16.15 -22.31 -4.60
C ALA A 186 16.02 -21.52 -3.29
N PHE A 187 16.88 -20.51 -3.11
CA PHE A 187 16.89 -19.67 -1.92
C PHE A 187 15.66 -18.76 -1.86
N THR A 188 15.36 -18.02 -2.94
CA THR A 188 14.21 -17.11 -2.92
C THR A 188 12.88 -17.86 -2.83
N GLY A 189 12.77 -19.05 -3.41
CA GLY A 189 11.60 -19.91 -3.24
C GLY A 189 11.37 -20.29 -1.77
N GLU A 190 12.43 -20.56 -1.02
CA GLU A 190 12.31 -20.81 0.43
C GLU A 190 11.99 -19.52 1.19
N LEU A 191 12.61 -18.39 0.84
CA LEU A 191 12.31 -17.09 1.45
C LEU A 191 10.85 -16.69 1.24
N VAL A 192 10.36 -16.81 0.00
CA VAL A 192 8.96 -16.58 -0.35
C VAL A 192 8.06 -17.48 0.49
N ARG A 193 8.37 -18.78 0.59
CA ARG A 193 7.59 -19.73 1.40
C ARG A 193 7.52 -19.30 2.86
N VAL A 194 8.65 -18.99 3.48
CA VAL A 194 8.73 -18.59 4.90
C VAL A 194 7.95 -17.30 5.14
N LEU A 195 8.05 -16.30 4.26
CA LEU A 195 7.31 -15.05 4.38
C LEU A 195 5.80 -15.23 4.11
N SER A 196 5.43 -16.13 3.18
CA SER A 196 4.03 -16.34 2.80
C SER A 196 3.25 -17.20 3.79
N GLU A 197 3.87 -18.23 4.34
CA GLU A 197 3.25 -19.22 5.23
C GLU A 197 3.50 -18.92 6.70
N GLY A 198 4.61 -18.26 7.02
CA GLY A 198 5.12 -18.14 8.38
C GLY A 198 5.81 -19.42 8.88
N VAL A 199 6.21 -19.41 10.15
CA VAL A 199 6.95 -20.50 10.79
C VAL A 199 6.36 -20.84 12.14
N ASP A 200 6.58 -22.07 12.58
CA ASP A 200 6.04 -22.56 13.85
C ASP A 200 6.95 -22.22 15.04
N VAL A 201 7.05 -20.93 15.33
CA VAL A 201 7.79 -20.41 16.48
C VAL A 201 6.88 -19.49 17.27
N ASP A 202 7.03 -19.46 18.59
CA ASP A 202 6.22 -18.59 19.47
C ASP A 202 6.66 -17.12 19.34
N SER A 203 6.45 -16.54 18.16
CA SER A 203 6.68 -15.15 17.83
C SER A 203 5.72 -14.72 16.74
N SER A 204 5.04 -13.58 16.96
CA SER A 204 4.19 -12.94 15.96
C SER A 204 4.97 -12.22 14.86
N LEU A 205 6.29 -12.07 15.01
CA LEU A 205 7.18 -11.42 14.06
C LEU A 205 8.33 -12.35 13.66
N LEU A 206 8.77 -12.19 12.42
CA LEU A 206 9.94 -12.83 11.85
C LEU A 206 11.11 -11.85 11.94
N ASP A 207 11.96 -12.03 12.96
CA ASP A 207 13.26 -11.40 12.99
C ASP A 207 14.25 -12.11 12.05
N MET A 208 15.40 -11.48 11.79
CA MET A 208 16.40 -12.06 10.89
C MET A 208 16.95 -13.41 11.36
N GLU A 209 17.01 -13.67 12.67
CA GLU A 209 17.46 -14.96 13.18
C GLU A 209 16.43 -16.05 12.93
N ILE A 210 15.16 -15.79 13.23
CA ILE A 210 14.04 -16.68 12.92
C ILE A 210 13.99 -16.96 11.42
N LEU A 211 14.14 -15.92 10.59
CA LEU A 211 14.15 -16.04 9.14
C LEU A 211 15.30 -16.93 8.67
N TYR A 212 16.52 -16.70 9.17
CA TYR A 212 17.69 -17.51 8.81
C TYR A 212 17.54 -18.98 9.22
N GLN A 213 17.10 -19.26 10.45
CA GLN A 213 16.91 -20.64 10.93
C GLN A 213 15.85 -21.36 10.09
N ALA A 214 14.75 -20.69 9.75
CA ALA A 214 13.71 -21.25 8.91
C ALA A 214 14.20 -21.56 7.49
N LEU A 215 14.98 -20.64 6.89
CA LEU A 215 15.62 -20.85 5.60
C LEU A 215 16.60 -22.01 5.63
N LEU A 216 17.45 -22.08 6.67
CA LEU A 216 18.43 -23.15 6.85
C LEU A 216 17.76 -24.52 6.89
N LEU A 217 16.76 -24.70 7.76
CA LEU A 217 16.02 -25.95 7.90
C LEU A 217 15.27 -26.32 6.63
N GLY A 218 14.63 -25.34 5.97
CA GLY A 218 13.87 -25.57 4.75
C GLY A 218 14.75 -25.97 3.55
N LEU A 219 15.89 -25.29 3.39
CA LEU A 219 16.87 -25.59 2.34
C LEU A 219 17.56 -26.93 2.60
N GLU A 220 17.93 -27.24 3.85
CA GLU A 220 18.50 -28.53 4.23
C GLU A 220 17.53 -29.69 3.95
N ALA A 221 16.27 -29.57 4.37
CA ALA A 221 15.24 -30.58 4.11
C ALA A 221 15.04 -30.86 2.61
N LYS A 222 15.21 -29.83 1.77
CA LYS A 222 15.12 -29.92 0.31
C LYS A 222 16.45 -30.31 -0.35
N ARG A 223 17.52 -30.54 0.42
CA ARG A 223 18.89 -30.81 -0.05
C ARG A 223 19.40 -29.74 -1.02
N ARG A 224 19.10 -28.47 -0.71
CA ARG A 224 19.52 -27.28 -1.47
C ARG A 224 20.73 -26.62 -0.81
N PRO A 225 21.45 -25.74 -1.52
CA PRO A 225 22.54 -24.97 -0.92
C PRO A 225 22.09 -24.26 0.35
N LEU A 226 22.91 -24.36 1.40
CA LEU A 226 22.59 -23.79 2.70
C LEU A 226 22.88 -22.28 2.71
N PRO A 227 22.03 -21.48 3.37
CA PRO A 227 22.22 -20.05 3.47
C PRO A 227 23.33 -19.74 4.49
N GLN A 228 23.90 -18.53 4.40
CA GLN A 228 24.77 -17.99 5.45
C GLN A 228 24.24 -16.66 5.94
N GLN A 229 24.39 -16.40 7.25
CA GLN A 229 24.06 -15.13 7.87
C GLN A 229 25.26 -14.52 8.59
N ARG A 230 25.39 -13.18 8.48
CA ARG A 230 26.32 -12.38 9.29
C ARG A 230 25.60 -11.18 9.87
N ASN A 231 25.61 -11.09 11.19
CA ASN A 231 25.10 -9.94 11.95
C ASN A 231 26.30 -9.16 12.49
N MET A 232 26.54 -7.93 12.01
CA MET A 232 27.59 -7.07 12.53
C MET A 232 26.97 -5.91 13.33
N ASN A 233 27.18 -5.89 14.64
CA ASN A 233 26.77 -4.82 15.56
C ASN A 233 25.27 -4.45 15.53
N MET A 234 24.40 -5.40 15.16
CA MET A 234 22.96 -5.22 15.25
C MET A 234 22.49 -5.55 16.67
N SER A 235 22.55 -4.57 17.56
CA SER A 235 22.13 -4.68 18.97
C SER A 235 20.60 -4.85 19.14
N GLY A 236 19.83 -4.73 18.07
CA GLY A 236 18.38 -4.90 18.04
C GLY A 236 17.95 -5.84 16.90
N ARG A 237 17.09 -6.80 17.22
CA ARG A 237 16.55 -7.79 16.27
C ARG A 237 15.74 -7.07 15.19
N ILE A 238 16.25 -7.02 13.96
CA ILE A 238 15.54 -6.45 12.81
C ILE A 238 14.38 -7.41 12.48
N CYS A 239 13.14 -6.92 12.52
CA CYS A 239 11.95 -7.69 12.21
C CYS A 239 11.35 -7.20 10.89
N LEU A 240 11.49 -7.98 9.83
CA LEU A 240 11.06 -7.57 8.48
C LEU A 240 9.60 -7.94 8.19
N ALA A 241 9.07 -8.95 8.87
CA ALA A 241 7.76 -9.48 8.54
C ALA A 241 6.98 -9.94 9.78
N ARG A 242 5.66 -9.91 9.66
CA ARG A 242 4.75 -10.61 10.58
C ARG A 242 4.78 -12.11 10.29
N ASN A 243 4.71 -12.91 11.33
CA ASN A 243 4.59 -14.35 11.21
C ASN A 243 3.14 -14.72 10.91
N ARG A 244 2.84 -14.95 9.63
CA ARG A 244 1.48 -15.29 9.16
C ARG A 244 0.89 -16.54 9.80
N LYS A 245 1.71 -17.50 10.22
CA LYS A 245 1.24 -18.69 10.93
C LYS A 245 0.51 -18.31 12.23
N ARG A 246 1.06 -17.35 12.99
CA ARG A 246 0.46 -16.83 14.23
C ARG A 246 -0.76 -15.93 13.97
N LEU A 247 -0.75 -15.14 12.89
CA LEU A 247 -1.93 -14.37 12.48
C LEU A 247 -3.12 -15.29 12.14
N HIS A 248 -2.86 -16.39 11.44
CA HIS A 248 -3.88 -17.36 11.08
C HIS A 248 -4.43 -18.09 12.30
N GLU A 249 -3.56 -18.58 13.18
CA GLU A 249 -3.96 -19.24 14.43
C GLU A 249 -4.74 -18.30 15.36
N ALA A 250 -4.32 -17.04 15.49
CA ALA A 250 -5.06 -16.04 16.24
C ALA A 250 -6.47 -15.84 15.66
N THR A 251 -6.60 -15.75 14.34
CA THR A 251 -7.90 -15.60 13.64
C THR A 251 -8.80 -16.82 13.86
N LEU A 252 -8.23 -18.03 13.84
CA LEU A 252 -8.98 -19.27 14.10
C LEU A 252 -9.34 -19.48 15.57
N SER A 253 -8.58 -18.89 16.50
CA SER A 253 -8.80 -19.00 17.94
C SER A 253 -9.92 -18.07 18.46
N VAL A 254 -10.31 -17.05 17.69
CA VAL A 254 -11.48 -16.21 18.01
C VAL A 254 -12.74 -17.05 17.90
N SER A 255 -13.54 -17.10 18.97
CA SER A 255 -14.71 -17.96 19.00
C SER A 255 -15.76 -17.55 17.95
N PRO A 256 -16.50 -18.49 17.33
CA PRO A 256 -17.61 -18.18 16.42
C PRO A 256 -18.76 -17.37 17.05
N ARG A 257 -18.73 -17.17 18.38
CA ARG A 257 -19.64 -16.32 19.13
C ARG A 257 -19.17 -14.87 19.12
N GLU A 258 -17.89 -14.63 19.41
CA GLU A 258 -17.29 -13.28 19.37
C GLU A 258 -17.34 -12.69 17.96
N TYR A 259 -17.04 -13.47 16.91
CA TYR A 259 -17.17 -13.00 15.53
C TYR A 259 -18.61 -12.62 15.17
N ARG A 260 -19.60 -13.37 15.66
CA ARG A 260 -21.03 -13.05 15.45
C ARG A 260 -21.44 -11.78 16.16
N GLN A 261 -20.91 -11.55 17.35
CA GLN A 261 -21.23 -10.39 18.19
C GLN A 261 -20.60 -9.12 17.62
N VAL A 262 -19.32 -9.15 17.22
CA VAL A 262 -18.67 -8.03 16.54
C VAL A 262 -19.35 -7.69 15.20
N ARG A 263 -19.75 -8.70 14.42
CA ARG A 263 -20.48 -8.48 13.16
C ARG A 263 -21.88 -7.91 13.41
N ALA A 264 -22.56 -8.29 14.49
CA ALA A 264 -23.85 -7.74 14.89
C ALA A 264 -23.72 -6.28 15.34
N ASP A 265 -22.69 -5.95 16.13
CA ASP A 265 -22.44 -4.60 16.62
C ASP A 265 -22.06 -3.63 15.48
N VAL A 266 -21.21 -4.07 14.54
CA VAL A 266 -20.88 -3.30 13.33
C VAL A 266 -22.11 -3.10 12.44
N GLY A 267 -22.97 -4.12 12.33
CA GLY A 267 -24.26 -4.03 11.64
C GLY A 267 -25.21 -3.02 12.30
N GLN A 268 -25.29 -3.01 13.62
CA GLN A 268 -26.10 -2.08 14.41
C GLN A 268 -25.57 -0.64 14.32
N MET A 269 -24.25 -0.44 14.34
CA MET A 269 -23.68 0.90 14.15
C MET A 269 -23.94 1.46 12.75
N ALA A 270 -23.92 0.61 11.71
CA ALA A 270 -24.25 1.02 10.35
C ALA A 270 -25.74 1.36 10.18
N SER A 271 -26.65 0.63 10.83
CA SER A 271 -28.08 0.95 10.82
C SER A 271 -28.40 2.23 11.59
N LEU A 272 -27.76 2.45 12.75
CA LEU A 272 -27.91 3.68 13.54
C LEU A 272 -27.45 4.92 12.75
N ARG A 273 -26.32 4.85 12.03
CA ARG A 273 -25.87 5.95 11.16
C ARG A 273 -26.86 6.28 10.04
N ARG A 274 -27.49 5.26 9.44
CA ARG A 274 -28.51 5.46 8.39
C ARG A 274 -29.78 6.10 8.94
N ILE A 275 -30.22 5.69 10.14
CA ILE A 275 -31.40 6.26 10.80
C ILE A 275 -31.15 7.73 11.17
N VAL A 276 -29.98 8.04 11.74
CA VAL A 276 -29.61 9.43 12.10
C VAL A 276 -29.53 10.32 10.85
N ALA A 277 -28.93 9.83 9.76
CA ALA A 277 -28.86 10.57 8.50
C ALA A 277 -30.27 10.82 7.90
N ALA A 278 -31.15 9.80 7.91
CA ALA A 278 -32.52 9.95 7.44
C ALA A 278 -33.30 10.97 8.28
N ARG A 279 -33.15 10.94 9.61
CA ARG A 279 -33.78 11.90 10.52
C ARG A 279 -33.37 13.35 10.25
N ALA A 280 -32.09 13.59 9.97
CA ALA A 280 -31.57 14.92 9.65
C ALA A 280 -32.15 15.47 8.33
N VAL A 281 -32.30 14.62 7.30
CA VAL A 281 -32.88 15.00 6.01
C VAL A 281 -34.36 15.39 6.17
N PHE A 282 -35.15 14.58 6.87
CA PHE A 282 -36.58 14.87 7.08
C PHE A 282 -36.83 16.15 7.90
N ALA A 283 -36.05 16.38 8.95
CA ALA A 283 -36.14 17.62 9.73
C ALA A 283 -35.88 18.86 8.85
N THR A 284 -34.89 18.76 7.95
CA THR A 284 -34.51 19.85 7.03
C THR A 284 -35.62 20.14 6.03
N ILE A 285 -36.22 19.11 5.43
CA ILE A 285 -37.36 19.25 4.50
C ILE A 285 -38.55 19.91 5.20
N THR A 286 -38.81 19.55 6.45
CA THR A 286 -39.94 20.08 7.23
C THR A 286 -39.76 21.57 7.52
N VAL A 287 -38.57 21.97 7.98
CA VAL A 287 -38.24 23.39 8.23
C VAL A 287 -38.35 24.21 6.95
N LEU A 288 -37.84 23.68 5.83
CA LEU A 288 -37.91 24.35 4.53
C LEU A 288 -39.36 24.51 4.06
N SER A 289 -40.19 23.47 4.21
CA SER A 289 -41.60 23.51 3.84
C SER A 289 -42.37 24.55 4.65
N LEU A 290 -42.07 24.66 5.95
CA LEU A 290 -42.67 25.67 6.82
C LEU A 290 -42.24 27.09 6.43
N ALA A 291 -40.95 27.28 6.15
CA ALA A 291 -40.41 28.57 5.72
C ALA A 291 -41.04 29.03 4.40
N ILE A 292 -41.19 28.13 3.43
CA ILE A 292 -41.87 28.40 2.15
C ILE A 292 -43.34 28.76 2.40
N ALA A 293 -44.04 28.04 3.27
CA ALA A 293 -45.45 28.33 3.58
C ALA A 293 -45.62 29.72 4.22
N VAL A 294 -44.73 30.09 5.16
CA VAL A 294 -44.72 31.42 5.78
C VAL A 294 -44.46 32.52 4.74
N TRP A 295 -43.51 32.29 3.84
CA TRP A 295 -43.20 33.24 2.77
C TRP A 295 -44.38 33.44 1.81
N ILE A 296 -45.03 32.36 1.37
CA ILE A 296 -46.22 32.42 0.52
C ILE A 296 -47.36 33.16 1.22
N TYR A 297 -47.60 32.89 2.50
CA TYR A 297 -48.63 33.57 3.27
C TYR A 297 -48.35 35.07 3.39
N ALA A 298 -47.11 35.45 3.72
CA ALA A 298 -46.72 36.86 3.82
C ALA A 298 -46.87 37.60 2.48
N PHE A 299 -46.55 36.94 1.36
CA PHE A 299 -46.72 37.48 0.00
C PHE A 299 -48.20 37.63 -0.39
N GLN A 300 -49.05 36.65 -0.06
CA GLN A 300 -50.46 36.64 -0.47
C GLN A 300 -51.32 37.67 0.26
N PHE A 301 -50.96 38.00 1.51
CA PHE A 301 -51.71 38.93 2.36
C PHE A 301 -51.03 40.30 2.51
N ASP A 302 -49.99 40.57 1.72
CA ASP A 302 -49.25 41.85 1.69
C ASP A 302 -48.77 42.30 3.09
N VAL A 303 -48.45 41.32 3.94
CA VAL A 303 -48.13 41.53 5.37
C VAL A 303 -46.73 42.13 5.54
N LEU A 304 -45.86 41.97 4.54
CA LEU A 304 -44.47 42.41 4.53
C LEU A 304 -44.17 43.26 3.29
N SER A 305 -43.32 44.28 3.42
CA SER A 305 -42.88 45.11 2.29
C SER A 305 -42.10 44.31 1.24
N GLU A 306 -42.07 44.76 -0.01
CA GLU A 306 -41.32 44.10 -1.10
C GLU A 306 -39.84 43.85 -0.75
N GLU A 307 -39.19 44.78 -0.05
CA GLU A 307 -37.80 44.61 0.41
C GLU A 307 -37.65 43.46 1.43
N SER A 308 -38.64 43.29 2.31
CA SER A 308 -38.66 42.22 3.31
C SER A 308 -38.96 40.85 2.69
N LEU A 309 -39.79 40.80 1.65
CA LEU A 309 -40.13 39.59 0.92
C LEU A 309 -38.96 39.07 0.08
N ILE A 310 -38.13 39.96 -0.47
CA ILE A 310 -36.89 39.60 -1.18
C ILE A 310 -35.83 39.08 -0.20
N ALA A 311 -35.71 39.71 0.97
CA ALA A 311 -34.79 39.28 2.03
C ALA A 311 -35.13 37.89 2.60
N LEU A 312 -36.41 37.52 2.63
CA LEU A 312 -36.90 36.22 3.07
C LEU A 312 -37.07 35.21 1.92
N SER A 313 -36.65 35.54 0.71
CA SER A 313 -36.84 34.66 -0.43
C SER A 313 -36.04 33.35 -0.27
N PRO A 314 -36.59 32.18 -0.67
CA PRO A 314 -35.94 30.87 -0.48
C PRO A 314 -34.58 30.71 -1.21
N THR A 315 -34.20 31.67 -2.04
CA THR A 315 -32.98 31.66 -2.87
C THR A 315 -31.69 31.68 -2.04
N TRP A 316 -31.72 32.24 -0.83
CA TRP A 316 -30.56 32.29 0.08
C TRP A 316 -30.26 30.95 0.76
N PHE A 317 -31.19 29.99 0.77
CA PHE A 317 -30.99 28.66 1.38
C PHE A 317 -30.26 27.67 0.45
N VAL A 318 -30.25 27.91 -0.86
CA VAL A 318 -29.68 27.01 -1.86
C VAL A 318 -28.16 26.85 -1.75
N PRO A 319 -27.35 27.88 -1.45
CA PRO A 319 -25.89 27.74 -1.31
C PRO A 319 -25.45 26.91 -0.09
N LEU A 320 -26.24 26.90 0.99
CA LEU A 320 -25.95 26.12 2.21
C LEU A 320 -26.10 24.60 2.00
N MET A 321 -26.83 24.17 0.96
CA MET A 321 -27.00 22.76 0.60
C MET A 321 -25.89 22.20 -0.31
N VAL A 322 -25.06 23.07 -0.92
CA VAL A 322 -24.00 22.64 -1.84
C VAL A 322 -22.91 21.85 -1.12
N GLY A 323 -22.75 22.02 0.20
CA GLY A 323 -21.76 21.31 1.00
C GLY A 323 -22.11 19.85 1.35
N SER A 324 -23.36 19.40 1.21
CA SER A 324 -23.80 18.11 1.77
C SER A 324 -24.17 17.03 0.75
N THR A 325 -24.44 17.34 -0.52
CA THR A 325 -24.89 16.35 -1.52
C THR A 325 -24.37 16.65 -2.95
N GLY A 326 -23.09 16.38 -3.19
CA GLY A 326 -22.30 16.90 -4.32
C GLY A 326 -22.57 16.43 -5.76
N LEU A 327 -23.75 15.93 -6.15
CA LEU A 327 -23.96 15.49 -7.56
C LEU A 327 -25.31 15.87 -8.23
N ILE A 328 -26.35 16.25 -7.49
CA ILE A 328 -27.65 16.66 -8.09
C ILE A 328 -27.62 18.14 -8.55
N SER A 329 -26.63 18.90 -8.08
CA SER A 329 -26.58 20.37 -8.14
C SER A 329 -26.35 20.96 -9.54
N LEU A 330 -25.51 20.34 -10.38
CA LEU A 330 -25.14 20.92 -11.69
C LEU A 330 -26.29 20.94 -12.69
N GLN A 331 -27.19 19.97 -12.62
CA GLN A 331 -28.30 19.85 -13.57
C GLN A 331 -29.42 20.85 -13.29
N VAL A 332 -29.66 21.16 -12.00
CA VAL A 332 -30.70 22.12 -11.56
C VAL A 332 -30.25 23.57 -11.81
N SER A 333 -28.97 23.89 -11.55
CA SER A 333 -28.42 25.23 -11.83
C SER A 333 -28.47 25.59 -13.33
N ASN A 334 -28.16 24.63 -14.21
CA ASN A 334 -28.18 24.88 -15.66
C ASN A 334 -29.61 25.05 -16.22
N ASN A 335 -30.59 24.34 -15.67
CA ASN A 335 -31.99 24.53 -16.05
C ASN A 335 -32.56 25.86 -15.54
N TRP A 336 -32.08 26.34 -14.39
CA TRP A 336 -32.49 27.61 -13.81
C TRP A 336 -31.97 28.83 -14.59
N LEU A 337 -30.69 28.83 -15.01
CA LEU A 337 -30.12 29.90 -15.83
C LEU A 337 -30.85 30.06 -17.17
N ARG A 338 -31.24 28.94 -17.80
CA ARG A 338 -32.07 28.96 -19.03
C ARG A 338 -33.46 29.55 -18.80
N TRP A 339 -34.10 29.20 -17.69
CA TRP A 339 -35.40 29.77 -17.34
C TRP A 339 -35.32 31.29 -17.07
N GLN A 340 -34.22 31.75 -16.48
CA GLN A 340 -34.00 33.17 -16.18
C GLN A 340 -33.78 34.00 -17.46
N GLU A 341 -33.07 33.46 -18.46
CA GLU A 341 -32.92 34.08 -19.79
C GLU A 341 -34.26 34.15 -20.54
N ASP A 342 -35.09 33.11 -20.45
CA ASP A 342 -36.42 33.09 -21.06
C ASP A 342 -37.40 34.07 -20.39
N HIS A 343 -37.29 34.28 -19.08
CA HIS A 343 -38.14 35.23 -18.35
C HIS A 343 -37.74 36.69 -18.54
N GLN A 344 -36.45 37.02 -18.73
CA GLN A 344 -36.06 38.39 -19.08
C GLN A 344 -36.54 38.81 -20.47
N ARG A 345 -36.77 37.87 -21.41
CA ARG A 345 -37.39 38.18 -22.70
C ARG A 345 -38.90 38.44 -22.62
N LEU A 346 -39.56 38.05 -21.52
CA LEU A 346 -41.01 38.13 -21.35
C LEU A 346 -41.47 39.26 -20.41
N SER A 347 -40.56 40.07 -19.84
CA SER A 347 -40.89 41.10 -18.85
C SER A 347 -41.45 42.41 -19.44
N GLY A 348 -42.26 42.33 -20.49
CA GLY A 348 -43.01 43.45 -21.07
C GLY A 348 -44.50 43.44 -20.75
N GLU A 349 -45.08 42.30 -20.35
CA GLU A 349 -46.52 42.21 -20.09
C GLU A 349 -46.80 41.44 -18.79
N ARG A 350 -47.35 42.15 -17.80
CA ARG A 350 -47.85 41.58 -16.54
C ARG A 350 -49.08 40.69 -16.82
N LYS A 351 -48.87 39.43 -17.22
CA LYS A 351 -49.95 38.43 -17.26
C LYS A 351 -50.00 37.67 -15.93
N ARG A 352 -51.03 37.95 -15.14
CA ARG A 352 -51.39 37.16 -13.94
C ARG A 352 -51.54 35.70 -14.36
N LEU A 353 -50.83 34.80 -13.68
CA LEU A 353 -51.06 33.36 -13.84
C LEU A 353 -52.54 33.05 -13.53
N PRO A 354 -53.23 32.25 -14.38
CA PRO A 354 -54.63 31.93 -14.18
C PRO A 354 -54.82 31.07 -12.93
N TRP A 355 -55.90 31.36 -12.19
CA TRP A 355 -56.32 30.85 -10.88
C TRP A 355 -56.55 29.33 -10.76
N ILE A 356 -56.13 28.53 -11.75
CA ILE A 356 -56.55 27.13 -11.90
C ILE A 356 -55.57 26.11 -11.28
N GLN A 357 -54.39 26.52 -10.78
CA GLN A 357 -53.45 25.59 -10.12
C GLN A 357 -53.37 25.70 -8.59
N MET A 358 -54.11 26.62 -7.95
CA MET A 358 -54.07 26.78 -6.49
C MET A 358 -54.48 25.54 -5.68
N PRO A 359 -55.61 24.84 -5.94
CA PRO A 359 -56.03 23.75 -5.06
C PRO A 359 -55.08 22.55 -5.08
N LEU A 360 -54.40 22.30 -6.20
CA LEU A 360 -53.42 21.22 -6.30
C LEU A 360 -52.15 21.55 -5.51
N PHE A 361 -51.69 22.80 -5.57
CA PHE A 361 -50.50 23.24 -4.85
C PHE A 361 -50.74 23.33 -3.34
N THR A 362 -51.89 23.89 -2.93
CA THR A 362 -52.29 23.91 -1.51
C THR A 362 -52.46 22.49 -0.99
N ALA A 363 -53.09 21.58 -1.75
CA ALA A 363 -53.22 20.18 -1.35
C ALA A 363 -51.87 19.46 -1.20
N ILE A 364 -50.90 19.72 -2.09
CA ILE A 364 -49.55 19.16 -1.98
C ILE A 364 -48.83 19.69 -0.73
N VAL A 365 -48.90 21.00 -0.46
CA VAL A 365 -48.27 21.59 0.73
C VAL A 365 -48.94 21.09 2.02
N THR A 366 -50.26 20.97 2.05
CA THR A 366 -50.99 20.41 3.20
C THR A 366 -50.69 18.92 3.38
N ALA A 367 -50.55 18.15 2.30
CA ALA A 367 -50.16 16.74 2.34
C ALA A 367 -48.72 16.54 2.86
N LEU A 368 -47.78 17.40 2.45
CA LEU A 368 -46.40 17.36 2.92
C LEU A 368 -46.27 17.76 4.40
N LEU A 369 -47.01 18.78 4.84
CA LEU A 369 -47.05 19.20 6.24
C LEU A 369 -47.72 18.15 7.13
N SER A 370 -48.82 17.53 6.69
CA SER A 370 -49.49 16.46 7.43
C SER A 370 -48.65 15.18 7.47
N ALA A 371 -47.96 14.81 6.39
CA ALA A 371 -47.02 13.69 6.39
C ALA A 371 -45.82 13.94 7.31
N GLY A 372 -45.28 15.17 7.33
CA GLY A 372 -44.19 15.57 8.24
C GLY A 372 -44.61 15.54 9.72
N LEU A 373 -45.79 16.05 10.04
CA LEU A 373 -46.37 16.01 11.39
C LEU A 373 -46.69 14.57 11.83
N MET A 374 -47.25 13.75 10.95
CA MET A 374 -47.57 12.35 11.25
C MET A 374 -46.31 11.52 11.48
N TRP A 375 -45.22 11.81 10.76
CA TRP A 375 -43.92 11.19 10.97
C TRP A 375 -43.28 11.62 12.29
N LEU A 376 -43.28 12.92 12.62
CA LEU A 376 -42.82 13.42 13.93
C LEU A 376 -43.63 12.82 15.11
N PHE A 377 -44.94 12.61 14.92
CA PHE A 377 -45.80 11.98 15.92
C PHE A 377 -45.47 10.48 16.09
N PHE A 378 -45.23 9.76 14.99
CA PHE A 378 -44.81 8.36 15.03
C PHE A 378 -43.43 8.20 15.67
N ASP A 379 -42.50 9.11 15.40
CA ASP A 379 -41.13 9.08 15.91
C ASP A 379 -41.04 9.42 17.41
N PHE A 380 -41.94 10.27 17.92
CA PHE A 380 -42.05 10.59 19.35
C PHE A 380 -42.67 9.45 20.17
N PHE A 381 -43.64 8.71 19.61
CA PHE A 381 -44.34 7.64 20.31
C PHE A 381 -43.74 6.24 20.12
N PHE A 382 -42.97 5.99 19.04
CA PHE A 382 -42.36 4.69 18.75
C PHE A 382 -40.88 4.81 18.31
N PRO A 383 -39.96 5.23 19.20
CA PRO A 383 -38.57 5.49 18.84
C PRO A 383 -37.71 4.24 18.56
N SER A 384 -38.25 3.01 18.75
CA SER A 384 -37.48 1.76 18.78
C SER A 384 -38.17 0.54 18.13
N LEU A 385 -39.00 0.72 17.10
CA LEU A 385 -39.52 -0.38 16.27
C LEU A 385 -38.77 -0.49 14.94
#